data_AF-A0A016V6W9-F1
#
_entry.id   AF-A0A016V6W9-F1
#
_cell.length_a   1.000
_cell.length_b   1.000
_cell.length_c   1.000
_cell.angle_alpha   90.00
_cell.angle_beta   90.00
_cell.angle_gamma   90.00
#
_symmetry.space_group_name_H-M   'P 1'
#
loop_
_entity.id
_entity.type
_entity.pdbx_description
1 polymer ?
#
loop_
_entity_poly.entity_id
_entity_poly.type
_entity_poly.pdbx_seq_one_letter_code
_entity_poly.pdbx_strand_id
1 'polypeptide(L)' 'MRAAIIRMHQDERSTAQIVKMLSVPRTTVQDTVRRFREHGSIEDRKNSGRLTTATDPEIVKNVRSRLD' A
#
# COMPACT_ATOMS: atom_id res chain seq x y z
N MET A 1 -9.13 2.89 4.32
CA MET A 1 -8.91 4.29 3.86
C MET A 1 -8.55 4.37 2.38
N ARG A 2 -7.43 3.79 1.92
CA ARG A 2 -6.97 3.86 0.51
C ARG A 2 -8.03 3.43 -0.52
N ALA A 3 -8.65 2.26 -0.32
CA ALA A 3 -9.65 1.73 -1.24
C ALA A 3 -10.86 2.67 -1.43
N ALA A 4 -11.28 3.40 -0.39
CA ALA A 4 -12.37 4.37 -0.49
C ALA A 4 -11.99 5.58 -1.34
N ILE A 5 -10.77 6.10 -1.19
CA ILE A 5 -10.23 7.19 -2.02
C ILE A 5 -10.18 6.77 -3.49
N ILE A 6 -9.72 5.54 -3.77
CA ILE A 6 -9.59 5.04 -5.14
C ILE A 6 -10.97 4.81 -5.77
N ARG A 7 -11.92 4.21 -5.06
CA ARG A 7 -13.30 4.06 -5.55
C ARG A 7 -13.93 5.42 -5.90
N MET A 8 -13.81 6.41 -5.01
CA MET A 8 -14.31 7.76 -5.33
C MET A 8 -13.57 8.43 -6.49
N HIS A 9 -12.28 8.11 -6.70
CA HIS A 9 -11.54 8.60 -7.86
C HIS A 9 -12.00 7.94 -9.16
N GLN A 10 -12.35 6.65 -9.13
CA GLN A 10 -12.92 5.91 -10.26
C GLN A 10 -14.32 6.42 -10.61
N ASP A 11 -15.09 6.88 -9.61
CA ASP A 11 -16.36 7.59 -9.79
C ASP A 11 -16.20 9.04 -10.30
N GLU A 12 -15.02 9.39 -10.85
CA GLU A 12 -14.64 10.70 -11.39
C GLU A 12 -14.79 11.89 -10.42
N ARG A 13 -14.85 11.63 -9.11
CA ARG A 13 -14.91 12.73 -8.14
C ARG A 13 -13.61 13.50 -8.07
N SER A 14 -13.72 14.81 -7.91
CA SER A 14 -12.56 15.68 -7.73
C SER A 14 -11.87 15.40 -6.39
N THR A 15 -10.55 15.61 -6.34
CA THR A 15 -9.77 15.46 -5.10
C THR A 15 -10.30 16.33 -3.96
N ALA A 16 -10.83 17.52 -4.26
CA ALA A 16 -11.44 18.40 -3.26
C ALA A 16 -12.72 17.83 -2.66
N GLN A 17 -13.57 17.18 -3.47
CA GLN A 17 -14.76 16.49 -2.98
C GLN A 17 -14.37 15.30 -2.10
N ILE A 18 -13.38 14.51 -2.52
CA ILE A 18 -12.89 13.36 -1.74
C ILE A 18 -12.37 13.79 -0.36
N VAL A 19 -11.60 14.88 -0.31
CA VAL A 19 -11.11 15.48 0.94
C VAL A 19 -12.27 15.86 1.86
N LYS A 20 -13.29 16.53 1.34
CA LYS A 20 -14.48 16.92 2.13
C LYS A 20 -15.28 15.72 2.62
N MET A 21 -15.42 14.70 1.79
CA MET A 21 -16.29 13.55 2.05
C MET A 21 -15.66 12.53 3.00
N LEU A 22 -14.34 12.37 2.95
CA LEU A 22 -13.61 11.42 3.80
C LEU A 22 -12.87 12.10 4.97
N SER A 23 -12.87 13.44 5.03
CA SER A 23 -12.11 14.23 6.02
C SER A 23 -10.62 13.85 6.08
N VAL A 24 -10.03 13.50 4.93
CA VAL A 24 -8.63 13.09 4.80
C VAL A 24 -7.80 14.26 4.26
N PRO A 25 -6.54 14.45 4.71
CA PRO A 25 -5.65 15.47 4.16
C PRO A 25 -5.51 15.39 2.64
N ARG A 26 -5.47 16.55 1.99
CA ARG A 26 -5.30 16.64 0.53
C ARG A 26 -4.05 15.93 0.03
N THR A 27 -2.96 16.03 0.78
CA THR A 27 -1.68 15.37 0.47
C THR A 27 -1.85 13.84 0.39
N THR A 28 -2.56 13.24 1.34
CA THR A 28 -2.84 11.80 1.37
C THR A 28 -3.71 11.36 0.19
N VAL A 29 -4.75 12.14 -0.15
CA VAL A 29 -5.60 11.85 -1.31
C VAL A 29 -4.81 11.90 -2.61
N GLN A 30 -4.00 12.95 -2.80
CA GLN A 30 -3.17 13.10 -3.99
C GLN A 30 -2.13 11.99 -4.13
N ASP A 31 -1.42 11.67 -3.04
CA ASP A 31 -0.43 10.60 -3.05
C ASP A 31 -1.07 9.23 -3.33
N THR A 32 -2.25 8.97 -2.77
CA THR A 32 -3.01 7.75 -3.04
C THR A 32 -3.39 7.62 -4.50
N VAL A 33 -3.94 8.70 -5.10
CA VAL A 33 -4.33 8.74 -6.52
C VAL A 33 -3.11 8.59 -7.42
N ARG A 34 -2.00 9.27 -7.13
CA ARG A 34 -0.73 9.13 -7.85
C ARG A 34 -0.27 7.66 -7.85
N ARG A 35 -0.15 7.06 -6.67
CA ARG A 35 0.28 5.65 -6.54
C ARG A 35 -0.67 4.67 -7.22
N PHE A 36 -1.97 4.97 -7.24
CA PHE A 36 -2.94 4.16 -7.98
C PHE A 36 -2.71 4.24 -9.50
N ARG A 37 -2.41 5.42 -10.05
CA ARG A 37 -2.08 5.58 -11.47
C ARG A 37 -0.77 4.88 -11.85
N GLU A 38 0.21 4.90 -10.97
CA GLU A 38 1.52 4.27 -11.20
C GLU A 38 1.47 2.74 -11.10
N HIS A 39 0.72 2.18 -10.15
CA HIS A 39 0.74 0.75 -9.86
C HIS A 39 -0.50 -0.01 -10.35
N GLY A 40 -1.60 0.69 -10.68
CA GLY A 40 -2.87 0.08 -11.08
C GLY A 40 -3.59 -0.74 -9.99
N SER A 41 -2.99 -0.87 -8.81
CA SER A 41 -3.53 -1.69 -7.71
C SER A 41 -4.15 -0.83 -6.61
N ILE A 42 -5.26 -1.33 -6.06
CA ILE A 42 -5.97 -0.79 -4.90
C ILE A 42 -5.35 -1.29 -3.58
N GLU A 43 -4.61 -2.39 -3.63
CA GLU A 43 -3.91 -2.93 -2.47
C GLU A 43 -2.70 -2.06 -2.10
N ASP A 44 -2.40 -1.98 -0.81
CA ASP A 44 -1.16 -1.38 -0.38
C ASP A 44 0.03 -2.27 -0.77
N ARG A 45 1.18 -1.66 -1.03
CA ARG A 45 2.37 -2.44 -1.38
C ARG A 45 2.74 -3.27 -0.17
N LYS A 46 2.75 -4.60 -0.31
CA LYS A 46 3.33 -5.47 0.72
C LYS A 46 4.74 -4.98 1.02
N ASN A 47 5.00 -4.69 2.30
CA ASN A 47 6.36 -4.42 2.75
C ASN A 47 7.25 -5.57 2.30
N SER A 48 8.52 -5.28 1.98
CA SER A 48 9.48 -6.27 1.47
C SER A 48 9.62 -7.52 2.35
N GLY A 49 9.09 -7.50 3.59
CA GLY A 49 9.20 -8.61 4.52
C GLY A 49 10.64 -8.91 4.90
N ARG A 50 11.57 -7.96 4.66
CA ARG A 50 12.96 -8.11 5.07
C ARG A 50 12.97 -8.16 6.59
N LEU A 51 13.10 -9.38 7.09
CA LEU A 51 13.23 -9.64 8.51
C LEU A 51 14.43 -8.86 9.02
N THR A 52 14.22 -8.14 10.11
CA THR A 52 15.22 -7.23 10.67
C THR A 52 16.42 -7.99 11.26
N THR A 53 16.26 -9.29 11.50
CA THR A 53 17.24 -10.12 12.22
C THR A 53 17.53 -11.43 11.49
N ALA A 54 18.81 -11.75 11.30
CA ALA A 54 19.27 -12.96 10.62
C ALA A 54 18.92 -14.27 11.38
N THR A 55 18.59 -14.18 12.68
CA THR A 55 18.23 -15.32 13.53
C THR A 55 16.74 -15.62 13.59
N ASP A 56 15.93 -14.98 12.74
CA ASP A 56 14.52 -15.34 12.63
C ASP A 56 14.37 -16.86 12.35
N PRO A 57 13.57 -17.60 13.13
CA PRO A 57 13.44 -19.06 12.98
C PRO A 57 13.05 -19.49 11.57
N GLU A 58 12.26 -18.69 10.85
CA GLU A 58 11.85 -18.98 9.48
C GLU A 58 13.02 -18.86 8.49
N ILE A 59 13.88 -17.84 8.69
CA ILE A 59 15.09 -17.65 7.88
C ILE A 59 16.11 -18.73 8.15
N VAL A 60 16.36 -19.06 9.43
CA VAL A 60 17.29 -20.14 9.80
C VAL A 60 16.83 -21.47 9.20
N LYS A 61 15.52 -21.75 9.23
CA LYS A 61 14.93 -22.93 8.58
C LYS A 61 15.17 -22.92 7.08
N ASN A 62 14.87 -21.81 6.39
CA ASN A 62 15.03 -21.67 4.93
C ASN A 62 16.49 -21.76 4.47
N VAL A 63 17.45 -21.31 5.28
CA VAL A 63 18.88 -21.43 4.98
C VAL A 63 19.36 -22.87 5.18
N ARG A 64 18.98 -23.53 6.29
CA ARG A 64 19.34 -24.92 6.56
C ARG A 64 18.78 -25.88 5.52
N SER A 65 17.53 -25.71 5.12
CA SER A 65 16.88 -26.54 4.09
C SER A 65 17.46 -26.40 2.67
N ARG A 66 18.37 -25.44 2.45
CA ARG A 66 19.09 -25.28 1.17
C ARG A 66 20.49 -25.93 1.18
N LEU A 67 20.95 -26.39 2.35
CA LEU A 67 22.24 -27.05 2.52
C LEU A 67 22.13 -28.58 2.50
N ASP A 68 20.92 -29.11 2.63
CA ASP A 68 20.55 -30.51 2.39
C ASP A 68 20.32 -30.77 0.90
#